data_AF-A0A8J4KZT1-F1
#
_entry.id   AF-A0A8J4KZT1-F1
#
_cell.length_a   1.000
_cell.length_b   1.000
_cell.length_c   1.000
_cell.angle_alpha   90.00
_cell.angle_beta   90.00
_cell.angle_gamma   90.00
#
_symmetry.space_group_name_H-M   'P 1'
#
loop_
_entity.id
_entity.type
_entity.pdbx_description
1 polymer ?
#
loop_
_entity_poly.entity_id
_entity_poly.type
_entity_poly.pdbx_seq_one_letter_code
_entity_poly.pdbx_strand_id
1 'polypeptide(L)'
;RGGGPVPPGPQPALRTAGRAKMAAGGWRYFCTAGRGLEVFLAREVRARLGATEVDCVSGKVFFSTEAEPDELRKLKSGERLFLLLKKQPPLAVSRNKGKMLHEIKSLVTEEPKYWLDVISIWRNLRGSEGKKDDVSQENRLPPKRKSEEETNIATKRQKTEQVREPVPGECQVEAGERCVVPERKSDQDCRTESKTSLEDPSKSSGEKPIANEQLRFSFRVSCRCSGAIAKILPSQEIGRALGIALMKQFGWRADLRDPDLEIFVHLNDIHSVVGIPLFRLPLANREYIKTAGLRSTIAWAMASLAEISAGAFVLDPMCGLGTILLEAAKEWPEACYWGADISDSQLEGADVNIRTAGLMDKIELLRASVKALPLPSESFDTVISDIPFGKKFEITKDIQLLPDILQEMERVLRVGGTIVLLLSQDLRKRMDGITKSAESASPNAISDGANETATAKALIVDGNSSSLGNGVEESFPSSRQRCFGSLVPDGVYGVSLGKTDAFIYKYRKISTAGNQ
;
A
#
# COMPACT_ATOMS: atom_id res chain seq x y z
N ARG A 1 -32.92 41.81 45.82
CA ARG A 1 -32.45 41.44 44.47
C ARG A 1 -31.29 40.48 44.67
N GLY A 2 -31.49 39.21 44.34
CA GLY A 2 -30.58 38.10 44.68
C GLY A 2 -29.33 38.04 43.83
N GLY A 3 -28.21 37.69 44.45
CA GLY A 3 -26.99 37.22 43.78
C GLY A 3 -26.98 35.69 43.82
N GLY A 4 -27.18 35.06 42.66
CA GLY A 4 -26.97 33.63 42.47
C GLY A 4 -25.51 33.32 42.15
N PRO A 5 -25.01 32.12 42.49
CA PRO A 5 -23.62 31.73 42.21
C PRO A 5 -23.41 31.46 40.72
N VAL A 6 -22.30 31.97 40.19
CA VAL A 6 -21.84 31.74 38.81
C VAL A 6 -21.51 30.25 38.63
N PRO A 7 -22.01 29.57 37.58
CA PRO A 7 -21.71 28.17 37.35
C PRO A 7 -20.21 27.99 36.98
N PRO A 8 -19.56 26.90 37.41
CA PRO A 8 -18.19 26.62 37.01
C PRO A 8 -18.16 26.38 35.49
N GLY A 9 -17.27 27.09 34.80
CA GLY A 9 -17.03 26.89 33.38
C GLY A 9 -16.59 25.44 33.08
N PRO A 10 -16.77 24.98 31.83
CA PRO A 10 -16.46 23.60 31.47
C PRO A 10 -14.97 23.31 31.73
N GLN A 11 -14.70 22.36 32.61
CA GLN A 11 -13.37 21.81 32.81
C GLN A 11 -12.89 21.17 31.49
N PRO A 12 -11.65 21.43 31.04
CA PRO A 12 -11.10 20.73 29.90
C PRO A 12 -11.03 19.23 30.23
N ALA A 13 -11.72 18.42 29.43
CA ALA A 13 -11.71 16.97 29.54
C ALA A 13 -10.27 16.45 29.66
N LEU A 14 -9.98 15.73 30.74
CA LEU A 14 -8.71 15.08 30.99
C LEU A 14 -8.37 14.19 29.79
N ARG A 15 -7.30 14.54 29.07
CA ARG A 15 -6.75 13.78 27.95
C ARG A 15 -6.26 12.42 28.47
N THR A 16 -7.04 11.36 28.30
CA THR A 16 -6.51 10.00 28.42
C THR A 16 -5.64 9.71 27.22
N ALA A 17 -4.31 9.85 27.38
CA ALA A 17 -3.34 9.32 26.43
C ALA A 17 -3.56 7.80 26.36
N GLY A 18 -4.00 7.31 25.20
CA GLY A 18 -4.30 5.89 25.03
C GLY A 18 -3.05 5.03 25.23
N ARG A 19 -3.06 4.21 26.28
CA ARG A 19 -2.01 3.20 26.56
C ARG A 19 -2.20 1.97 25.66
N ALA A 20 -1.13 1.19 25.50
CA ALA A 20 -1.10 -0.02 24.68
C ALA A 20 -2.03 -1.14 25.20
N LYS A 21 -2.25 -1.20 26.51
CA LYS A 21 -3.13 -2.15 27.17
C LYS A 21 -4.27 -1.42 27.88
N MET A 22 -5.51 -1.77 27.56
CA MET A 22 -6.69 -1.27 28.27
C MET A 22 -6.87 -2.01 29.60
N ALA A 23 -7.51 -1.34 30.58
CA ALA A 23 -7.83 -1.93 31.88
C ALA A 23 -8.90 -3.05 31.78
N ALA A 24 -9.61 -3.15 30.66
CA ALA A 24 -10.55 -4.21 30.34
C ALA A 24 -10.50 -4.51 28.82
N GLY A 25 -9.77 -5.55 28.43
CA GLY A 25 -9.82 -6.22 27.12
C GLY A 25 -9.03 -5.59 25.96
N GLY A 26 -8.18 -6.39 25.31
CA GLY A 26 -7.51 -6.08 24.04
C GLY A 26 -6.23 -5.22 24.08
N TRP A 27 -5.31 -5.52 23.16
CA TRP A 27 -4.17 -4.66 22.82
C TRP A 27 -4.56 -3.64 21.76
N ARG A 28 -3.96 -2.45 21.80
CA ARG A 28 -4.17 -1.44 20.75
C ARG A 28 -3.14 -1.55 19.66
N TYR A 29 -3.62 -1.51 18.42
CA TYR A 29 -2.80 -1.56 17.22
C TYR A 29 -3.12 -0.39 16.32
N PHE A 30 -2.20 -0.14 15.39
CA PHE A 30 -2.55 0.55 14.17
C PHE A 30 -1.89 -0.11 12.98
N CYS A 31 -2.57 -0.08 11.86
CA CYS A 31 -2.06 -0.59 10.60
C CYS A 31 -2.11 0.53 9.55
N THR A 32 -1.01 0.71 8.82
CA THR A 32 -0.96 1.66 7.71
C THR A 32 -1.65 1.04 6.50
N ALA A 33 -2.39 1.85 5.74
CA ALA A 33 -3.03 1.44 4.49
C ALA A 33 -2.71 2.43 3.36
N GLY A 34 -2.80 1.96 2.12
CA GLY A 34 -2.81 2.86 0.96
C GLY A 34 -4.03 3.77 1.00
N ARG A 35 -3.93 4.96 0.39
CA ARG A 35 -5.09 5.87 0.30
C ARG A 35 -6.26 5.16 -0.40
N GLY A 36 -7.43 5.22 0.22
CA GLY A 36 -8.64 4.53 -0.22
C GLY A 36 -8.82 3.11 0.33
N LEU A 37 -7.74 2.48 0.81
CA LEU A 37 -7.79 1.14 1.40
C LEU A 37 -8.14 1.12 2.88
N GLU A 38 -8.22 2.27 3.54
CA GLU A 38 -8.49 2.36 4.97
C GLU A 38 -9.87 1.77 5.31
N VAL A 39 -10.87 1.95 4.44
CA VAL A 39 -12.22 1.38 4.63
C VAL A 39 -12.21 -0.15 4.52
N PHE A 40 -11.43 -0.70 3.58
CA PHE A 40 -11.26 -2.15 3.42
C PHE A 40 -10.59 -2.76 4.65
N LEU A 41 -9.54 -2.12 5.14
CA LEU A 41 -8.84 -2.54 6.35
C LEU A 41 -9.72 -2.43 7.59
N ALA A 42 -10.50 -1.37 7.72
CA ALA A 42 -11.44 -1.22 8.82
C ALA A 42 -12.56 -2.28 8.79
N ARG A 43 -12.99 -2.73 7.61
CA ARG A 43 -13.92 -3.86 7.48
C ARG A 43 -13.22 -5.18 7.82
N GLU A 44 -12.03 -5.39 7.29
CA GLU A 44 -11.24 -6.61 7.49
C GLU A 44 -10.93 -6.86 8.96
N VAL A 45 -10.42 -5.86 9.69
CA VAL A 45 -10.08 -6.02 11.12
C VAL A 45 -11.31 -6.28 11.99
N ARG A 46 -12.48 -5.70 11.65
CA ARG A 46 -13.73 -6.01 12.36
C ARG A 46 -14.17 -7.44 12.09
N ALA A 47 -14.18 -7.86 10.83
CA ALA A 47 -14.67 -9.16 10.43
C ALA A 47 -13.76 -10.31 10.89
N ARG A 48 -12.44 -10.14 10.77
CA ARG A 48 -11.47 -11.23 11.03
C ARG A 48 -10.94 -11.26 12.46
N LEU A 49 -10.83 -10.11 13.10
CA LEU A 49 -10.16 -9.98 14.40
C LEU A 49 -11.12 -9.57 15.51
N GLY A 50 -12.43 -9.48 15.24
CA GLY A 50 -13.41 -8.98 16.20
C GLY A 50 -13.05 -7.59 16.73
N ALA A 51 -12.37 -6.77 15.93
CA ALA A 51 -11.74 -5.57 16.43
C ALA A 51 -12.74 -4.50 16.89
N THR A 52 -12.47 -3.90 18.04
CA THR A 52 -13.25 -2.81 18.65
C THR A 52 -12.48 -1.48 18.52
N GLU A 53 -13.15 -0.36 18.84
CA GLU A 53 -12.56 0.98 18.80
C GLU A 53 -11.88 1.34 17.46
N VAL A 54 -12.47 0.87 16.36
CA VAL A 54 -11.87 1.01 15.04
C VAL A 54 -12.03 2.45 14.56
N ASP A 55 -10.91 3.17 14.55
CA ASP A 55 -10.80 4.57 14.11
C ASP A 55 -9.99 4.66 12.82
N CYS A 56 -10.59 5.30 11.81
CA CYS A 56 -10.05 5.38 10.46
C CYS A 56 -9.62 6.81 10.17
N VAL A 57 -8.33 7.00 9.90
CA VAL A 57 -7.77 8.28 9.47
C VAL A 57 -7.00 8.08 8.17
N SER A 58 -6.70 9.15 7.45
CA SER A 58 -5.96 9.05 6.19
C SER A 58 -4.64 8.26 6.36
N GLY A 59 -4.56 7.14 5.63
CA GLY A 59 -3.46 6.19 5.59
C GLY A 59 -3.27 5.29 6.81
N LYS A 60 -4.16 5.30 7.81
CA LYS A 60 -4.06 4.45 9.02
C LYS A 60 -5.41 4.03 9.58
N VAL A 61 -5.48 2.80 10.06
CA VAL A 61 -6.59 2.29 10.86
C VAL A 61 -6.05 1.93 12.24
N PHE A 62 -6.62 2.53 13.29
CA PHE A 62 -6.38 2.19 14.69
C PHE A 62 -7.48 1.26 15.17
N PHE A 63 -7.14 0.27 15.99
CA PHE A 63 -8.12 -0.69 16.49
C PHE A 63 -7.61 -1.42 17.73
N SER A 64 -8.53 -2.02 18.47
CA SER A 64 -8.25 -2.85 19.64
C SER A 64 -8.72 -4.28 19.37
N THR A 65 -7.93 -5.30 19.70
CA THR A 65 -8.30 -6.72 19.53
C THR A 65 -7.55 -7.62 20.51
N GLU A 66 -8.11 -8.79 20.77
CA GLU A 66 -7.51 -9.90 21.53
C GLU A 66 -6.94 -11.00 20.62
N ALA A 67 -7.01 -10.81 19.29
CA ALA A 67 -6.51 -11.76 18.31
C ALA A 67 -5.00 -12.01 18.45
N GLU A 68 -4.58 -13.24 18.16
CA GLU A 68 -3.20 -13.67 18.26
C GLU A 68 -2.33 -13.09 17.12
N PRO A 69 -0.99 -13.01 17.29
CA PRO A 69 -0.08 -12.53 16.25
C PRO A 69 -0.23 -13.22 14.88
N ASP A 70 -0.53 -14.51 14.87
CA ASP A 70 -0.72 -15.28 13.64
C ASP A 70 -1.99 -14.86 12.88
N GLU A 71 -3.03 -14.44 13.59
CA GLU A 71 -4.25 -13.91 12.98
C GLU A 71 -4.01 -12.51 12.42
N LEU A 72 -3.29 -11.67 13.18
CA LEU A 72 -2.87 -10.34 12.75
C LEU A 72 -2.02 -10.36 11.48
N ARG A 73 -1.18 -11.39 11.31
CA ARG A 73 -0.35 -11.61 10.12
C ARG A 73 -1.18 -11.92 8.86
N LYS A 74 -2.40 -12.45 9.02
CA LYS A 74 -3.28 -12.83 7.90
C LYS A 74 -3.99 -11.63 7.26
N LEU A 75 -3.88 -10.43 7.82
CA LEU A 75 -4.46 -9.22 7.24
C LEU A 75 -3.93 -8.96 5.82
N LYS A 76 -4.85 -8.66 4.89
CA LYS A 76 -4.60 -8.60 3.46
C LYS A 76 -4.67 -7.20 2.89
N SER A 77 -5.48 -6.31 3.44
CA SER A 77 -5.64 -4.93 2.95
C SER A 77 -4.64 -3.94 3.58
N GLY A 78 -3.98 -4.33 4.66
CA GLY A 78 -2.99 -3.51 5.39
C GLY A 78 -1.58 -3.57 4.80
N GLU A 79 -0.79 -2.52 5.03
CA GLU A 79 0.62 -2.46 4.62
C GLU A 79 1.58 -2.86 5.74
N ARG A 80 1.56 -2.15 6.87
CA ARG A 80 2.45 -2.42 8.02
C ARG A 80 1.64 -2.32 9.30
N LEU A 81 1.80 -3.31 10.17
CA LEU A 81 1.09 -3.41 11.44
C LEU A 81 2.02 -3.07 12.60
N PHE A 82 1.49 -2.32 13.55
CA PHE A 82 2.22 -1.80 14.70
C PHE A 82 1.42 -2.01 15.98
N LEU A 83 2.11 -2.39 17.06
CA LEU A 83 1.61 -2.20 18.41
C LEU A 83 1.58 -0.70 18.72
N LEU A 84 0.43 -0.17 19.12
CA LEU A 84 0.26 1.24 19.43
C LEU A 84 0.73 1.52 20.86
N LEU A 85 1.76 2.35 21.03
CA LEU A 85 2.26 2.72 22.36
C LEU A 85 1.62 4.00 22.88
N LYS A 86 1.49 5.01 22.00
CA LYS A 86 0.93 6.31 22.33
C LYS A 86 0.34 6.95 21.08
N LYS A 87 -0.88 7.48 21.19
CA LYS A 87 -1.54 8.34 20.20
C LYS A 87 -1.97 9.62 20.89
N GLN A 88 -1.62 10.76 20.32
CA GLN A 88 -2.00 12.07 20.82
C GLN A 88 -2.32 13.03 19.67
N PRO A 89 -2.99 14.17 19.95
CA PRO A 89 -3.18 15.23 18.96
C PRO A 89 -1.86 15.73 18.36
N PRO A 90 -1.89 16.48 17.25
CA PRO A 90 -0.70 17.08 16.65
C PRO A 90 0.10 17.88 17.68
N LEU A 91 1.43 17.78 17.62
CA LEU A 91 2.29 18.63 18.42
C LEU A 91 2.17 20.09 17.98
N ALA A 92 2.18 21.01 18.94
CA ALA A 92 2.12 22.43 18.64
C ALA A 92 3.40 22.85 17.91
N VAL A 93 3.24 23.35 16.68
CA VAL A 93 4.36 23.83 15.89
C VAL A 93 4.81 25.19 16.42
N SER A 94 6.05 25.27 16.87
CA SER A 94 6.65 26.51 17.39
C SER A 94 7.86 26.92 16.55
N ARG A 95 8.21 28.22 16.54
CA ARG A 95 9.45 28.68 15.89
C ARG A 95 10.72 28.17 16.60
N ASN A 96 10.62 27.74 17.86
CA ASN A 96 11.74 27.22 18.63
C ASN A 96 11.90 25.71 18.40
N LYS A 97 12.87 25.34 17.57
CA LYS A 97 13.22 23.94 17.29
C LYS A 97 13.55 23.14 18.54
N GLY A 98 14.27 23.73 19.50
CA GLY A 98 14.67 23.08 20.74
C GLY A 98 13.47 22.69 21.61
N LYS A 99 12.48 23.58 21.72
CA LYS A 99 11.22 23.30 22.44
C LYS A 99 10.46 22.13 21.79
N MET A 100 10.34 22.15 20.46
CA MET A 100 9.67 21.06 19.74
C MET A 100 10.40 19.71 19.92
N LEU A 101 11.72 19.70 19.79
CA LEU A 101 12.54 18.51 20.02
C LEU A 101 12.40 17.99 21.46
N HIS A 102 12.28 18.88 22.44
CA HIS A 102 12.02 18.49 23.82
C HIS A 102 10.65 17.82 23.97
N GLU A 103 9.59 18.41 23.43
CA GLU A 103 8.24 17.82 23.45
C GLU A 103 8.19 16.45 22.74
N ILE A 104 8.87 16.30 21.59
CA ILE A 104 8.99 15.02 20.87
C ILE A 104 9.75 13.98 21.69
N LYS A 105 10.82 14.37 22.40
CA LYS A 105 11.53 13.46 23.30
C LYS A 105 10.61 13.00 24.42
N SER A 106 9.94 13.95 25.08
CA SER A 106 8.97 13.70 26.16
C SER A 106 7.92 12.66 25.75
N LEU A 107 7.39 12.78 24.53
CA LEU A 107 6.42 11.82 23.97
C LEU A 107 6.88 10.36 24.08
N VAL A 108 8.18 10.10 23.92
CA VAL A 108 8.79 8.76 23.93
C VAL A 108 9.38 8.42 25.30
N THR A 109 10.00 9.35 26.02
CA THR A 109 10.87 9.07 27.18
C THR A 109 10.21 9.24 28.55
N GLU A 110 9.00 9.80 28.65
CA GLU A 110 8.35 10.17 29.93
C GLU A 110 8.15 9.00 30.91
N GLU A 111 7.92 7.76 30.45
CA GLU A 111 7.60 6.62 31.32
C GLU A 111 8.56 5.43 31.10
N PRO A 112 9.77 5.42 31.70
CA PRO A 112 10.74 4.34 31.47
C PRO A 112 10.28 2.96 31.95
N LYS A 113 9.47 2.87 33.01
CA LYS A 113 8.91 1.58 33.47
C LYS A 113 7.95 0.97 32.44
N TYR A 114 7.17 1.81 31.77
CA TYR A 114 6.25 1.38 30.72
C TYR A 114 6.99 0.74 29.53
N TRP A 115 8.20 1.20 29.21
CA TRP A 115 9.03 0.58 28.17
C TRP A 115 9.49 -0.84 28.52
N LEU A 116 9.76 -1.13 29.78
CA LEU A 116 10.13 -2.48 30.21
C LEU A 116 8.95 -3.45 30.04
N ASP A 117 7.74 -3.00 30.41
CA ASP A 117 6.52 -3.77 30.19
C ASP A 117 6.30 -4.01 28.70
N VAL A 118 6.36 -2.94 27.89
CA VAL A 118 6.21 -3.00 26.43
C VAL A 118 7.21 -3.96 25.77
N ILE A 119 8.47 -3.94 26.20
CA ILE A 119 9.49 -4.86 25.66
C ILE A 119 9.19 -6.30 26.06
N SER A 120 8.76 -6.54 27.30
CA SER A 120 8.35 -7.86 27.76
C SER A 120 7.20 -8.40 26.91
N ILE A 121 6.17 -7.58 26.70
CA ILE A 121 5.01 -7.89 25.85
C ILE A 121 5.44 -8.17 24.41
N TRP A 122 6.21 -7.26 23.81
CA TRP A 122 6.72 -7.40 22.45
C TRP A 122 7.55 -8.67 22.28
N ARG A 123 8.38 -9.02 23.27
CA ARG A 123 9.16 -10.25 23.26
C ARG A 123 8.27 -11.49 23.33
N ASN A 124 7.20 -11.46 24.12
CA ASN A 124 6.23 -12.56 24.17
C ASN A 124 5.49 -12.72 22.84
N LEU A 125 5.11 -11.62 22.19
CA LEU A 125 4.47 -11.64 20.87
C LEU A 125 5.40 -12.17 19.76
N ARG A 126 6.73 -12.05 19.93
CA ARG A 126 7.74 -12.65 19.02
C ARG A 126 8.18 -14.05 19.40
N GLY A 127 8.17 -14.41 20.69
CA GLY A 127 8.65 -15.69 21.19
C GLY A 127 7.85 -16.90 20.66
N SER A 128 6.63 -16.66 20.21
CA SER A 128 5.79 -17.60 19.46
C SER A 128 6.30 -17.90 18.03
N GLU A 129 7.18 -17.07 17.45
CA GLU A 129 7.80 -17.31 16.13
C GLU A 129 8.99 -18.29 16.20
N GLY A 130 9.51 -18.61 17.40
CA GLY A 130 10.79 -19.29 17.59
C GLY A 130 10.84 -20.82 17.36
N LYS A 131 9.87 -21.42 16.65
CA LYS A 131 9.85 -22.89 16.46
C LYS A 131 9.74 -23.40 15.02
N LYS A 132 9.80 -22.56 13.98
CA LYS A 132 9.69 -23.06 12.59
C LYS A 132 10.59 -22.46 11.51
N ASP A 133 11.57 -21.63 11.85
CA ASP A 133 12.50 -21.09 10.84
C ASP A 133 13.90 -21.68 11.00
N ASP A 134 14.01 -23.00 10.80
CA ASP A 134 15.28 -23.65 10.47
C ASP A 134 15.20 -24.17 9.03
N VAL A 135 15.18 -23.22 8.09
CA VAL A 135 15.56 -23.46 6.71
C VAL A 135 16.45 -22.30 6.30
N SER A 136 17.73 -22.61 6.15
CA SER A 136 18.76 -21.74 5.58
C SER A 136 18.25 -21.04 4.30
N GLN A 137 17.97 -19.74 4.39
CA GLN A 137 17.77 -18.89 3.22
C GLN A 137 18.84 -17.81 3.16
N GLU A 138 19.86 -18.12 2.37
CA GLU A 138 20.84 -17.18 1.85
C GLU A 138 20.18 -16.27 0.81
N ASN A 139 19.33 -15.33 1.26
CA ASN A 139 18.79 -14.28 0.40
C ASN A 139 19.66 -13.03 0.52
N ARG A 140 20.63 -12.90 -0.40
CA ARG A 140 21.34 -11.65 -0.64
C ARG A 140 20.31 -10.56 -0.96
N LEU A 141 20.31 -9.51 -0.14
CA LEU A 141 19.56 -8.26 -0.36
C LEU A 141 19.77 -7.77 -1.81
N PRO A 142 18.72 -7.37 -2.55
CA PRO A 142 18.90 -6.61 -3.78
C PRO A 142 19.59 -5.27 -3.43
N PRO A 143 20.53 -4.78 -4.26
CA PRO A 143 21.16 -3.50 -4.02
C PRO A 143 20.12 -2.37 -4.00
N LYS A 144 20.30 -1.47 -3.03
CA LYS A 144 19.53 -0.26 -2.73
C LYS A 144 18.74 0.31 -3.93
N ARG A 145 17.41 0.47 -3.73
CA ARG A 145 16.63 1.53 -4.36
C ARG A 145 17.32 2.87 -4.06
N LYS A 146 17.86 3.53 -5.09
CA LYS A 146 18.12 4.97 -5.04
C LYS A 146 16.77 5.70 -5.04
N SER A 147 16.68 6.78 -4.26
CA SER A 147 15.51 7.65 -4.24
C SER A 147 15.19 8.16 -5.64
N GLU A 148 13.90 8.15 -6.01
CA GLU A 148 13.35 8.58 -7.29
C GLU A 148 13.39 10.11 -7.51
N GLU A 149 14.48 10.79 -7.18
CA GLU A 149 14.58 12.25 -7.31
C GLU A 149 15.77 12.76 -8.13
N GLU A 150 16.59 11.89 -8.75
CA GLU A 150 17.79 12.33 -9.52
C GLU A 150 17.91 11.80 -10.96
N THR A 151 16.89 11.17 -11.55
CA THR A 151 16.96 10.69 -12.95
C THR A 151 16.53 11.69 -14.02
N ASN A 152 16.34 12.98 -13.70
CA ASN A 152 15.85 13.98 -14.66
C ASN A 152 16.89 15.00 -15.18
N ILE A 153 18.19 14.80 -14.97
CA ILE A 153 19.21 15.76 -15.48
C ILE A 153 20.30 15.11 -16.35
N ALA A 154 20.39 13.77 -16.43
CA ALA A 154 21.47 13.10 -17.18
C ALA A 154 21.13 12.71 -18.64
N THR A 155 19.87 12.81 -19.08
CA THR A 155 19.45 12.44 -20.46
C THR A 155 19.34 13.61 -21.43
N LYS A 156 19.88 14.78 -21.08
CA LYS A 156 19.94 15.95 -21.97
C LYS A 156 21.38 16.40 -22.22
N ARG A 157 22.26 15.47 -22.63
CA ARG A 157 23.62 15.76 -23.13
C ARG A 157 24.25 14.51 -23.77
N GLN A 158 23.62 13.98 -24.82
CA GLN A 158 24.28 13.16 -25.86
C GLN A 158 23.24 12.78 -26.92
N LYS A 159 22.85 13.77 -27.73
CA LYS A 159 22.22 13.51 -29.03
C LYS A 159 22.58 14.64 -29.99
N THR A 160 23.88 14.76 -30.25
CA THR A 160 24.42 15.38 -31.45
C THR A 160 25.66 14.58 -31.82
N GLU A 161 25.46 13.53 -32.62
CA GLU A 161 26.20 13.34 -33.87
C GLU A 161 25.68 12.09 -34.57
N GLN A 162 25.51 12.26 -35.86
CA GLN A 162 24.83 11.39 -36.80
C GLN A 162 25.88 10.60 -37.60
N VAL A 163 25.52 9.36 -37.95
CA VAL A 163 25.71 8.75 -39.28
C VAL A 163 27.12 8.22 -39.63
N ARG A 164 27.28 6.89 -39.61
CA ARG A 164 27.44 5.99 -40.80
C ARG A 164 27.89 4.57 -40.39
N GLU A 165 27.19 3.58 -40.92
CA GLU A 165 27.69 2.20 -41.15
C GLU A 165 28.77 2.18 -42.27
N PRO A 166 29.67 1.16 -42.43
CA PRO A 166 29.34 -0.28 -42.47
C PRO A 166 30.38 -1.34 -41.98
N VAL A 167 29.88 -2.56 -41.69
CA VAL A 167 30.35 -3.94 -42.02
C VAL A 167 31.80 -4.42 -41.65
N PRO A 168 32.01 -5.72 -41.29
CA PRO A 168 33.13 -6.21 -40.47
C PRO A 168 34.25 -6.93 -41.26
N GLY A 169 35.44 -7.08 -40.65
CA GLY A 169 36.54 -7.89 -41.18
C GLY A 169 37.77 -8.00 -40.27
N GLU A 170 37.99 -9.21 -39.75
CA GLU A 170 39.24 -9.98 -39.53
C GLU A 170 40.58 -9.36 -39.02
N CYS A 171 41.15 -10.10 -38.05
CA CYS A 171 42.53 -10.58 -37.92
C CYS A 171 43.76 -9.67 -37.61
N GLN A 172 44.41 -10.07 -36.50
CA GLN A 172 45.85 -10.29 -36.25
C GLN A 172 46.84 -9.10 -36.16
N VAL A 173 47.52 -8.90 -35.01
CA VAL A 173 48.86 -9.36 -34.54
C VAL A 173 50.06 -8.54 -35.10
N GLU A 174 51.04 -8.27 -34.21
CA GLU A 174 52.41 -7.71 -34.36
C GLU A 174 52.56 -6.19 -34.11
N ALA A 175 53.20 -5.77 -33.01
CA ALA A 175 54.66 -5.63 -32.77
C ALA A 175 55.27 -4.45 -33.57
N GLY A 176 56.10 -3.53 -33.08
CA GLY A 176 56.81 -3.29 -31.82
C GLY A 176 57.67 -2.02 -32.01
N GLU A 177 58.55 -1.74 -31.04
CA GLU A 177 59.59 -0.67 -30.98
C GLU A 177 59.21 0.71 -30.39
N ARG A 178 59.97 1.32 -29.47
CA ARG A 178 61.06 0.89 -28.56
C ARG A 178 61.42 2.03 -27.59
N CYS A 179 61.82 1.66 -26.37
CA CYS A 179 62.83 2.25 -25.47
C CYS A 179 62.66 3.72 -24.96
N VAL A 180 62.92 4.05 -23.69
CA VAL A 180 64.14 3.82 -22.89
C VAL A 180 63.84 3.85 -21.37
N VAL A 181 64.52 2.97 -20.62
CA VAL A 181 64.56 2.77 -19.13
C VAL A 181 65.77 3.55 -18.52
N PRO A 182 65.98 3.67 -17.18
CA PRO A 182 66.56 2.56 -16.40
C PRO A 182 66.07 2.39 -14.95
N GLU A 183 66.14 1.13 -14.49
CA GLU A 183 66.01 0.63 -13.12
C GLU A 183 67.29 0.80 -12.27
N ARG A 184 67.20 0.63 -10.93
CA ARG A 184 67.82 -0.49 -10.14
C ARG A 184 67.63 -0.28 -8.61
N LYS A 185 67.04 -1.26 -7.89
CA LYS A 185 67.60 -2.29 -6.94
C LYS A 185 68.11 -1.73 -5.58
N SER A 186 67.80 -2.29 -4.40
CA SER A 186 68.30 -3.58 -3.88
C SER A 186 67.90 -3.86 -2.41
N ASP A 187 67.86 -5.16 -2.05
CA ASP A 187 68.23 -5.89 -0.80
C ASP A 187 67.51 -5.60 0.55
N GLN A 188 67.01 -6.55 1.36
CA GLN A 188 67.43 -7.85 1.94
C GLN A 188 67.78 -7.75 3.44
N ASP A 189 67.11 -8.59 4.26
CA ASP A 189 67.40 -9.12 5.60
C ASP A 189 67.78 -8.21 6.81
N CYS A 190 67.11 -8.42 7.96
CA CYS A 190 67.72 -9.02 9.18
C CYS A 190 66.83 -8.89 10.44
N ARG A 191 66.67 -10.01 11.15
CA ARG A 191 66.20 -10.14 12.55
C ARG A 191 67.40 -10.17 13.50
N THR A 192 67.25 -9.60 14.69
CA THR A 192 67.95 -9.96 15.95
C THR A 192 67.07 -9.45 17.10
N GLU A 193 66.32 -10.27 17.86
CA GLU A 193 66.67 -10.95 19.14
C GLU A 193 67.40 -10.02 20.15
N SER A 194 67.08 -9.89 21.46
CA SER A 194 66.53 -10.82 22.47
C SER A 194 66.10 -10.06 23.76
N LYS A 195 65.03 -10.51 24.47
CA LYS A 195 64.97 -11.10 25.86
C LYS A 195 65.37 -10.18 27.04
N THR A 196 64.79 -10.19 28.26
CA THR A 196 63.99 -11.11 29.12
C THR A 196 63.63 -10.31 30.40
N SER A 197 62.52 -10.48 31.14
CA SER A 197 62.25 -11.47 32.22
C SER A 197 61.06 -10.91 33.06
N LEU A 198 59.95 -11.65 33.26
CA LEU A 198 59.54 -12.37 34.48
C LEU A 198 59.70 -11.60 35.81
N GLU A 199 58.58 -11.19 36.44
CA GLU A 199 58.11 -11.63 37.77
C GLU A 199 56.82 -10.88 38.20
N ASP A 200 55.93 -11.61 38.87
CA ASP A 200 54.73 -11.15 39.61
C ASP A 200 55.03 -11.52 41.08
N PRO A 201 54.81 -10.68 42.11
CA PRO A 201 53.45 -10.57 42.70
C PRO A 201 53.15 -9.26 43.48
N SER A 202 51.88 -8.87 43.59
CA SER A 202 51.24 -8.61 44.90
C SER A 202 49.77 -8.21 44.78
N LYS A 203 48.97 -8.81 45.67
CA LYS A 203 47.55 -8.58 45.87
C LYS A 203 47.28 -7.13 46.32
N SER A 204 46.33 -6.46 45.66
CA SER A 204 45.40 -5.57 46.37
C SER A 204 44.00 -5.73 45.80
N SER A 205 43.11 -6.19 46.68
CA SER A 205 41.67 -6.25 46.58
C SER A 205 41.05 -4.99 45.96
N GLY A 206 40.17 -5.20 44.98
CA GLY A 206 39.32 -4.18 44.39
C GLY A 206 38.32 -4.83 43.47
N GLU A 207 37.26 -5.37 44.07
CA GLU A 207 35.95 -5.71 43.50
C GLU A 207 35.87 -5.82 41.97
N LYS A 208 35.76 -7.06 41.46
CA LYS A 208 35.19 -7.29 40.13
C LYS A 208 33.76 -6.75 40.14
N PRO A 209 33.35 -5.87 39.22
CA PRO A 209 31.93 -5.64 39.01
C PRO A 209 31.36 -6.92 38.40
N ILE A 210 30.73 -7.73 39.24
CA ILE A 210 29.76 -8.74 38.82
C ILE A 210 28.52 -7.97 38.38
N ALA A 211 28.46 -7.58 37.10
CA ALA A 211 27.31 -7.14 36.30
C ALA A 211 27.89 -6.39 35.08
N ASN A 212 27.80 -6.89 33.85
CA ASN A 212 26.58 -6.79 33.07
C ASN A 212 26.70 -7.63 31.78
N GLU A 213 26.31 -8.89 31.84
CA GLU A 213 25.68 -9.57 30.71
C GLU A 213 24.18 -9.17 30.63
N GLN A 214 23.84 -7.93 31.01
CA GLN A 214 22.58 -7.34 30.60
C GLN A 214 22.62 -7.29 29.07
N LEU A 215 21.80 -8.15 28.46
CA LEU A 215 21.62 -8.29 27.02
C LEU A 215 21.95 -6.99 26.29
N ARG A 216 22.90 -7.04 25.34
CA ARG A 216 23.17 -5.94 24.41
C ARG A 216 21.95 -5.73 23.52
N PHE A 217 20.89 -5.15 24.08
CA PHE A 217 19.63 -4.88 23.40
C PHE A 217 19.85 -3.76 22.40
N SER A 218 19.69 -4.10 21.13
CA SER A 218 19.89 -3.21 20.01
C SER A 218 18.58 -2.62 19.51
N PHE A 219 18.60 -1.38 19.04
CA PHE A 219 17.39 -0.72 18.56
C PHE A 219 17.65 0.25 17.43
N ARG A 220 16.59 0.59 16.70
CA ARG A 220 16.53 1.76 15.82
C ARG A 220 15.30 2.61 16.07
N VAL A 221 15.39 3.88 15.72
CA VAL A 221 14.24 4.79 15.66
C VAL A 221 13.94 5.10 14.20
N SER A 222 12.73 4.76 13.76
CA SER A 222 12.19 5.09 12.45
C SER A 222 11.22 6.25 12.60
N CYS A 223 11.64 7.45 12.21
CA CYS A 223 10.80 8.63 12.26
C CYS A 223 10.24 8.97 10.87
N ARG A 224 8.95 9.28 10.80
CA ARG A 224 8.31 9.85 9.62
C ARG A 224 7.60 11.15 10.02
N CYS A 225 7.85 12.20 9.25
CA CYS A 225 7.22 13.50 9.44
C CYS A 225 6.54 13.91 8.15
N SER A 226 5.37 14.55 8.28
CA SER A 226 4.68 15.21 7.17
C SER A 226 4.02 16.49 7.66
N GLY A 227 3.62 17.38 6.75
CA GLY A 227 2.92 18.60 7.14
C GLY A 227 3.83 19.69 7.70
N ALA A 228 3.32 20.48 8.64
CA ALA A 228 4.00 21.64 9.20
C ALA A 228 5.29 21.28 9.95
N ILE A 229 5.30 20.17 10.68
CA ILE A 229 6.49 19.70 11.42
C ILE A 229 7.65 19.37 10.48
N ALA A 230 7.36 18.69 9.35
CA ALA A 230 8.38 18.29 8.39
C ALA A 230 9.11 19.47 7.73
N LYS A 231 8.47 20.65 7.67
CA LYS A 231 9.07 21.89 7.13
C LYS A 231 10.13 22.49 8.06
N ILE A 232 10.10 22.15 9.35
CA ILE A 232 10.93 22.78 10.39
C ILE A 232 11.97 21.80 10.93
N LEU A 233 11.55 20.54 11.16
CA LEU A 233 12.36 19.47 11.72
C LEU A 233 12.39 18.28 10.75
N PRO A 234 13.55 18.01 10.12
CA PRO A 234 13.75 16.81 9.32
C PRO A 234 13.58 15.54 10.17
N SER A 235 12.98 14.50 9.59
CA SER A 235 12.75 13.22 10.26
C SER A 235 14.02 12.57 10.80
N GLN A 236 15.15 12.74 10.12
CA GLN A 236 16.46 12.24 10.51
C GLN A 236 16.99 12.93 11.77
N GLU A 237 16.74 14.24 11.90
CA GLU A 237 17.14 15.01 13.08
C GLU A 237 16.36 14.53 14.32
N ILE A 238 15.06 14.31 14.16
CA ILE A 238 14.20 13.77 15.21
C ILE A 238 14.63 12.35 15.58
N GLY A 239 14.82 11.47 14.59
CA GLY A 239 15.28 10.09 14.81
C GLY A 239 16.61 10.04 15.57
N ARG A 240 17.58 10.88 15.21
CA ARG A 240 18.87 10.99 15.91
C ARG A 240 18.70 11.48 17.34
N ALA A 241 17.88 12.51 17.55
CA ALA A 241 17.65 13.08 18.88
C ALA A 241 16.95 12.11 19.83
N LEU A 242 15.98 11.33 19.32
CA LEU A 242 15.31 10.25 20.05
C LEU A 242 16.26 9.10 20.33
N GLY A 243 17.06 8.67 19.35
CA GLY A 243 18.09 7.64 19.53
C GLY A 243 19.06 8.00 20.66
N ILE A 244 19.57 9.23 20.68
CA ILE A 244 20.46 9.69 21.77
C ILE A 244 19.75 9.68 23.13
N ALA A 245 18.48 10.11 23.18
CA ALA A 245 17.72 10.13 24.44
C ALA A 245 17.51 8.71 24.99
N LEU A 246 17.13 7.77 24.14
CA LEU A 246 16.92 6.36 24.50
C LEU A 246 18.23 5.67 24.91
N MET A 247 19.33 5.92 24.19
CA MET A 247 20.66 5.41 24.58
C MET A 247 21.06 5.89 25.98
N LYS A 248 20.85 7.17 26.29
CA LYS A 248 21.17 7.74 27.60
C LYS A 248 20.28 7.20 28.72
N GLN A 249 19.00 6.98 28.45
CA GLN A 249 18.02 6.59 29.47
C GLN A 249 18.06 5.09 29.78
N PHE A 250 18.25 4.24 28.76
CA PHE A 250 18.15 2.79 28.91
C PHE A 250 19.45 2.03 28.66
N GLY A 251 20.52 2.71 28.20
CA GLY A 251 21.80 2.05 27.89
C GLY A 251 21.77 1.15 26.65
N TRP A 252 20.72 1.21 25.84
CA TRP A 252 20.59 0.38 24.63
C TRP A 252 21.60 0.77 23.54
N ARG A 253 21.89 -0.17 22.64
CA ARG A 253 22.81 0.06 21.51
C ARG A 253 22.04 0.42 20.25
N ALA A 254 22.42 1.49 19.55
CA ALA A 254 21.83 1.77 18.24
C ALA A 254 22.35 0.79 17.17
N ASP A 255 21.44 0.09 16.47
CA ASP A 255 21.72 -0.67 15.25
C ASP A 255 20.71 -0.30 14.16
N LEU A 256 21.19 0.33 13.10
CA LEU A 256 20.31 0.81 12.02
C LEU A 256 20.00 -0.26 10.96
N ARG A 257 20.75 -1.36 10.94
CA ARG A 257 20.66 -2.40 9.91
C ARG A 257 19.85 -3.60 10.39
N ASP A 258 20.18 -4.12 11.56
CA ASP A 258 19.57 -5.32 12.12
C ASP A 258 19.29 -5.14 13.63
N PRO A 259 18.35 -4.25 13.98
CA PRO A 259 17.98 -4.03 15.37
C PRO A 259 17.13 -5.18 15.92
N ASP A 260 17.24 -5.42 17.23
CA ASP A 260 16.26 -6.22 17.96
C ASP A 260 14.90 -5.49 17.94
N LEU A 261 14.90 -4.20 18.29
CA LEU A 261 13.68 -3.39 18.37
C LEU A 261 13.67 -2.20 17.41
N GLU A 262 12.57 -2.05 16.67
CA GLU A 262 12.28 -0.82 15.94
C GLU A 262 11.21 -0.01 16.68
N ILE A 263 11.53 1.25 16.97
CA ILE A 263 10.58 2.23 17.49
C ILE A 263 10.16 3.14 16.35
N PHE A 264 8.88 3.10 16.01
CA PHE A 264 8.31 3.92 14.96
C PHE A 264 7.64 5.16 15.54
N VAL A 265 7.98 6.32 15.00
CA VAL A 265 7.38 7.62 15.38
C VAL A 265 6.86 8.31 14.14
N HIS A 266 5.57 8.62 14.12
CA HIS A 266 4.94 9.38 13.04
C HIS A 266 4.34 10.67 13.57
N LEU A 267 4.79 11.80 13.04
CA LEU A 267 4.33 13.13 13.39
C LEU A 267 3.71 13.79 12.15
N ASN A 268 2.44 14.19 12.23
CA ASN A 268 1.78 14.94 11.18
C ASN A 268 0.78 15.95 11.76
N ASP A 269 0.10 16.67 10.86
CA ASP A 269 -0.87 17.70 11.21
C ASP A 269 -2.19 17.14 11.78
N ILE A 270 -2.34 15.82 11.87
CA ILE A 270 -3.56 15.13 12.33
C ILE A 270 -3.33 14.47 13.70
N HIS A 271 -2.17 13.87 13.92
CA HIS A 271 -1.82 13.14 15.14
C HIS A 271 -0.30 12.96 15.29
N SER A 272 0.12 12.67 16.51
CA SER A 272 1.44 12.12 16.81
C SER A 272 1.29 10.70 17.35
N VAL A 273 1.99 9.75 16.74
CA VAL A 273 1.87 8.32 17.04
C VAL A 273 3.25 7.72 17.29
N VAL A 274 3.33 6.91 18.35
CA VAL A 274 4.48 6.06 18.66
C VAL A 274 4.01 4.62 18.67
N GLY A 275 4.77 3.73 18.01
CA GLY A 275 4.46 2.32 17.95
C GLY A 275 5.68 1.45 17.71
N ILE A 276 5.49 0.14 17.79
CA ILE A 276 6.49 -0.87 17.46
C ILE A 276 5.96 -1.70 16.30
N PRO A 277 6.66 -1.82 15.15
CA PRO A 277 6.25 -2.73 14.10
C PRO A 277 6.23 -4.17 14.65
N LEU A 278 5.12 -4.87 14.44
CA LEU A 278 5.03 -6.27 14.87
C LEU A 278 5.90 -7.19 14.02
N PHE A 279 5.94 -6.93 12.70
CA PHE A 279 6.66 -7.75 11.74
C PHE A 279 7.80 -6.97 11.08
N ARG A 280 8.87 -7.70 10.72
CA ARG A 280 10.03 -7.12 10.01
C ARG A 280 9.60 -6.62 8.62
N LEU A 281 8.91 -7.48 7.87
CA LEU A 281 8.43 -7.20 6.53
C LEU A 281 6.98 -6.65 6.57
N PRO A 282 6.59 -5.78 5.62
CA PRO A 282 5.20 -5.36 5.47
C PRO A 282 4.26 -6.55 5.22
N LEU A 283 3.01 -6.47 5.68
CA LEU A 283 1.94 -7.44 5.39
C LEU A 283 1.66 -7.57 3.88
N ALA A 284 1.81 -6.47 3.15
CA ALA A 284 1.66 -6.44 1.70
C ALA A 284 2.73 -7.28 0.96
N ASN A 285 3.84 -7.62 1.62
CA ASN A 285 4.86 -8.49 1.05
C ASN A 285 4.43 -9.95 1.17
N ARG A 286 3.90 -10.51 0.08
CA ARG A 286 3.43 -11.89 0.04
C ARG A 286 4.57 -12.82 -0.35
N GLU A 287 4.88 -13.78 0.51
CA GLU A 287 5.92 -14.78 0.24
C GLU A 287 5.59 -15.64 -1.00
N TYR A 288 4.30 -15.81 -1.30
CA TYR A 288 3.81 -16.56 -2.46
C TYR A 288 3.78 -15.76 -3.77
N ILE A 289 4.20 -14.49 -3.78
CA ILE A 289 4.31 -13.68 -5.01
C ILE A 289 5.78 -13.39 -5.27
N LYS A 290 6.32 -14.01 -6.32
CA LYS A 290 7.73 -13.89 -6.69
C LYS A 290 7.99 -12.69 -7.61
N THR A 291 7.12 -12.50 -8.60
CA THR A 291 7.18 -11.41 -9.56
C THR A 291 6.03 -10.44 -9.30
N ALA A 292 6.35 -9.20 -8.94
CA ALA A 292 5.35 -8.21 -8.55
C ALA A 292 4.59 -7.66 -9.77
N GLY A 293 3.26 -7.86 -9.79
CA GLY A 293 2.32 -7.17 -10.68
C GLY A 293 1.58 -6.03 -9.97
N LEU A 294 0.24 -6.03 -10.07
CA LEU A 294 -0.61 -5.17 -9.26
C LEU A 294 -0.30 -5.35 -7.77
N ARG A 295 -0.40 -4.28 -6.99
CA ARG A 295 -0.17 -4.34 -5.54
C ARG A 295 -1.15 -5.32 -4.89
N SER A 296 -0.63 -6.30 -4.15
CA SER A 296 -1.41 -7.35 -3.46
C SER A 296 -2.58 -6.81 -2.62
N THR A 297 -2.40 -5.69 -1.92
CA THR A 297 -3.47 -5.07 -1.11
C THR A 297 -4.62 -4.53 -1.97
N ILE A 298 -4.33 -4.06 -3.19
CA ILE A 298 -5.35 -3.59 -4.15
C ILE A 298 -6.03 -4.79 -4.81
N ALA A 299 -5.25 -5.78 -5.24
CA ALA A 299 -5.75 -7.03 -5.80
C ALA A 299 -6.74 -7.73 -4.84
N TRP A 300 -6.38 -7.84 -3.56
CA TRP A 300 -7.28 -8.38 -2.54
C TRP A 300 -8.53 -7.51 -2.35
N ALA A 301 -8.38 -6.18 -2.33
CA ALA A 301 -9.53 -5.27 -2.20
C ALA A 301 -10.53 -5.46 -3.35
N MET A 302 -10.04 -5.61 -4.60
CA MET A 302 -10.88 -5.92 -5.76
C MET A 302 -11.60 -7.27 -5.58
N ALA A 303 -10.87 -8.33 -5.22
CA ALA A 303 -11.46 -9.64 -5.02
C ALA A 303 -12.50 -9.66 -3.87
N SER A 304 -12.26 -8.90 -2.80
CA SER A 304 -13.20 -8.76 -1.67
C SER A 304 -14.54 -8.11 -2.03
N LEU A 305 -14.59 -7.35 -3.13
CA LEU A 305 -15.82 -6.75 -3.64
C LEU A 305 -16.56 -7.65 -4.63
N ALA A 306 -15.93 -8.74 -5.07
CA ALA A 306 -16.41 -9.54 -6.18
C ALA A 306 -17.45 -10.60 -5.77
N GLU A 307 -17.71 -10.76 -4.47
CA GLU A 307 -18.74 -11.67 -3.93
C GLU A 307 -18.55 -13.14 -4.38
N ILE A 308 -17.30 -13.58 -4.43
CA ILE A 308 -16.93 -14.94 -4.87
C ILE A 308 -17.56 -15.97 -3.94
N SER A 309 -18.37 -16.86 -4.52
CA SER A 309 -19.02 -17.96 -3.82
C SER A 309 -18.24 -19.27 -3.99
N ALA A 310 -18.47 -20.24 -3.11
CA ALA A 310 -17.88 -21.58 -3.28
C ALA A 310 -18.37 -22.21 -4.59
N GLY A 311 -17.46 -22.83 -5.33
CA GLY A 311 -17.71 -23.41 -6.66
C GLY A 311 -17.84 -22.39 -7.80
N ALA A 312 -17.64 -21.09 -7.54
CA ALA A 312 -17.73 -20.07 -8.57
C ALA A 312 -16.59 -20.16 -9.59
N PHE A 313 -16.90 -19.81 -10.83
CA PHE A 313 -15.92 -19.59 -11.89
C PHE A 313 -15.57 -18.11 -11.98
N VAL A 314 -14.29 -17.79 -11.75
CA VAL A 314 -13.76 -16.41 -11.72
C VAL A 314 -12.80 -16.20 -12.89
N LEU A 315 -12.97 -15.12 -13.64
CA LEU A 315 -12.12 -14.76 -14.78
C LEU A 315 -11.41 -13.43 -14.55
N ASP A 316 -10.11 -13.39 -14.85
CA ASP A 316 -9.39 -12.15 -15.14
C ASP A 316 -8.93 -12.19 -16.61
N PRO A 317 -9.61 -11.47 -17.53
CA PRO A 317 -9.34 -11.57 -18.96
C PRO A 317 -8.11 -10.75 -19.41
N MET A 318 -7.45 -10.05 -18.50
CA MET A 318 -6.20 -9.32 -18.70
C MET A 318 -5.30 -9.50 -17.46
N CYS A 319 -5.02 -10.76 -17.14
CA CYS A 319 -4.48 -11.16 -15.84
C CYS A 319 -3.04 -10.69 -15.57
N GLY A 320 -2.28 -10.29 -16.59
CA GLY A 320 -0.89 -9.89 -16.43
C GLY A 320 -0.08 -10.97 -15.69
N LEU A 321 0.52 -10.59 -14.56
CA LEU A 321 1.28 -11.50 -13.69
C LEU A 321 0.42 -12.31 -12.69
N GLY A 322 -0.90 -12.29 -12.83
CA GLY A 322 -1.84 -13.10 -12.07
C GLY A 322 -2.12 -12.65 -10.64
N THR A 323 -1.69 -11.46 -10.20
CA THR A 323 -1.80 -11.05 -8.78
C THR A 323 -3.24 -11.04 -8.25
N ILE A 324 -4.22 -10.64 -9.07
CA ILE A 324 -5.64 -10.65 -8.69
C ILE A 324 -6.10 -12.08 -8.41
N LEU A 325 -5.83 -13.00 -9.33
CA LEU A 325 -6.20 -14.41 -9.19
C LEU A 325 -5.50 -15.08 -8.01
N LEU A 326 -4.24 -14.76 -7.74
CA LEU A 326 -3.49 -15.29 -6.59
C LEU A 326 -4.10 -14.86 -5.26
N GLU A 327 -4.41 -13.57 -5.10
CA GLU A 327 -5.05 -13.08 -3.87
C GLU A 327 -6.46 -13.66 -3.71
N ALA A 328 -7.22 -13.76 -4.80
CA ALA A 328 -8.55 -14.36 -4.78
C ALA A 328 -8.51 -15.85 -4.42
N ALA A 329 -7.67 -16.65 -5.09
CA ALA A 329 -7.57 -18.09 -4.85
C ALA A 329 -7.05 -18.45 -3.45
N LYS A 330 -6.19 -17.61 -2.86
CA LYS A 330 -5.78 -17.78 -1.46
C LYS A 330 -6.90 -17.47 -0.46
N GLU A 331 -7.89 -16.69 -0.85
CA GLU A 331 -8.98 -16.25 0.02
C GLU A 331 -10.24 -17.11 -0.15
N TRP A 332 -10.57 -17.52 -1.37
CA TRP A 332 -11.71 -18.38 -1.70
C TRP A 332 -11.25 -19.67 -2.41
N PRO A 333 -10.62 -20.61 -1.68
CA PRO A 333 -9.99 -21.80 -2.28
C PRO A 333 -10.97 -22.77 -2.95
N GLU A 334 -12.27 -22.64 -2.67
CA GLU A 334 -13.33 -23.49 -3.24
C GLU A 334 -13.83 -22.99 -4.62
N ALA A 335 -13.28 -21.89 -5.14
CA ALA A 335 -13.59 -21.39 -6.48
C ALA A 335 -12.54 -21.84 -7.53
N CYS A 336 -12.89 -21.73 -8.80
CA CYS A 336 -12.03 -22.03 -9.95
C CYS A 336 -11.69 -20.73 -10.69
N TYR A 337 -10.42 -20.55 -11.05
CA TYR A 337 -9.89 -19.30 -11.55
C TYR A 337 -9.31 -19.45 -12.93
N TRP A 338 -9.60 -18.48 -13.81
CA TRP A 338 -9.08 -18.43 -15.18
C TRP A 338 -8.45 -17.07 -15.42
N GLY A 339 -7.24 -17.07 -15.95
CA GLY A 339 -6.53 -15.87 -16.38
C GLY A 339 -6.33 -15.89 -17.88
N ALA A 340 -6.67 -14.79 -18.56
CA ALA A 340 -6.29 -14.59 -19.94
C ALA A 340 -5.36 -13.38 -20.10
N ASP A 341 -4.41 -13.47 -21.01
CA ASP A 341 -3.59 -12.33 -21.43
C ASP A 341 -3.10 -12.56 -22.87
N ILE A 342 -2.82 -11.47 -23.60
CA ILE A 342 -2.30 -11.54 -24.97
C ILE A 342 -0.79 -11.80 -25.00
N SER A 343 -0.10 -11.47 -23.91
CA SER A 343 1.35 -11.49 -23.81
C SER A 343 1.87 -12.79 -23.18
N ASP A 344 2.64 -13.56 -23.94
CA ASP A 344 3.30 -14.77 -23.45
C ASP A 344 4.17 -14.50 -22.22
N SER A 345 4.90 -13.39 -22.19
CA SER A 345 5.78 -13.05 -21.06
C SER A 345 5.02 -12.69 -19.78
N GLN A 346 3.79 -12.16 -19.89
CA GLN A 346 2.92 -11.97 -18.73
C GLN A 346 2.45 -13.33 -18.18
N LEU A 347 1.97 -14.22 -19.06
CA LEU A 347 1.50 -15.55 -18.68
C LEU A 347 2.62 -16.42 -18.09
N GLU A 348 3.83 -16.37 -18.63
CA GLU A 348 5.01 -17.03 -18.04
C GLU A 348 5.29 -16.51 -16.62
N GLY A 349 5.23 -15.19 -16.43
CA GLY A 349 5.38 -14.59 -15.11
C GLY A 349 4.25 -14.96 -14.14
N ALA A 350 3.03 -15.07 -14.62
CA ALA A 350 1.88 -15.56 -13.86
C ALA A 350 2.04 -17.02 -13.47
N ASP A 351 2.44 -17.91 -14.39
CA ASP A 351 2.71 -19.33 -14.11
C ASP A 351 3.77 -19.50 -13.02
N VAL A 352 4.87 -18.73 -13.05
CA VAL A 352 5.87 -18.74 -11.99
C VAL A 352 5.27 -18.37 -10.63
N ASN A 353 4.41 -17.36 -10.57
CA ASN A 353 3.74 -16.98 -9.34
C ASN A 353 2.73 -18.05 -8.86
N ILE A 354 1.93 -18.62 -9.77
CA ILE A 354 0.96 -19.69 -9.48
C ILE A 354 1.68 -20.91 -8.90
N ARG A 355 2.80 -21.32 -9.51
CA ARG A 355 3.63 -22.42 -9.01
C ARG A 355 4.22 -22.12 -7.64
N THR A 356 4.74 -20.92 -7.44
CA THR A 356 5.28 -20.48 -6.15
C THR A 356 4.20 -20.49 -5.06
N ALA A 357 2.97 -20.14 -5.41
CA ALA A 357 1.84 -20.14 -4.50
C ALA A 357 1.22 -21.52 -4.27
N GLY A 358 1.58 -22.54 -5.05
CA GLY A 358 0.98 -23.87 -4.98
C GLY A 358 -0.49 -23.89 -5.39
N LEU A 359 -0.84 -23.19 -6.49
CA LEU A 359 -2.23 -23.00 -6.95
C LEU A 359 -2.48 -23.54 -8.37
N MET A 360 -1.65 -24.47 -8.83
CA MET A 360 -1.69 -25.02 -10.20
C MET A 360 -2.98 -25.82 -10.49
N ASP A 361 -3.65 -26.30 -9.44
CA ASP A 361 -4.93 -27.02 -9.50
C ASP A 361 -6.15 -26.08 -9.44
N LYS A 362 -5.92 -24.78 -9.24
CA LYS A 362 -6.97 -23.76 -9.02
C LYS A 362 -7.01 -22.71 -10.11
N ILE A 363 -5.87 -22.38 -10.71
CA ILE A 363 -5.73 -21.28 -11.67
C ILE A 363 -5.28 -21.82 -13.03
N GLU A 364 -6.14 -21.67 -14.04
CA GLU A 364 -5.86 -21.98 -15.43
C GLU A 364 -5.48 -20.70 -16.20
N LEU A 365 -4.49 -20.81 -17.09
CA LEU A 365 -4.02 -19.70 -17.91
C LEU A 365 -4.31 -19.92 -19.39
N LEU A 366 -4.76 -18.87 -20.07
CA LEU A 366 -5.15 -18.88 -21.47
C LEU A 366 -4.51 -17.71 -22.22
N ARG A 367 -3.79 -18.00 -23.30
CA ARG A 367 -3.37 -16.95 -24.22
C ARG A 367 -4.53 -16.51 -25.10
N ALA A 368 -5.10 -15.34 -24.84
CA ALA A 368 -6.22 -14.80 -25.60
C ALA A 368 -6.28 -13.27 -25.53
N SER A 369 -6.94 -12.68 -26.51
CA SER A 369 -7.28 -11.25 -26.50
C SER A 369 -8.63 -11.05 -25.81
N VAL A 370 -8.71 -10.10 -24.89
CA VAL A 370 -9.97 -9.69 -24.24
C VAL A 370 -11.04 -9.19 -25.23
N LYS A 371 -10.68 -8.90 -26.49
CA LYS A 371 -11.63 -8.51 -27.53
C LYS A 371 -12.46 -9.67 -28.09
N ALA A 372 -11.92 -10.89 -27.98
CA ALA A 372 -12.50 -12.09 -28.56
C ALA A 372 -11.97 -13.29 -27.75
N LEU A 373 -12.55 -13.48 -26.57
CA LEU A 373 -12.19 -14.58 -25.68
C LEU A 373 -12.76 -15.88 -26.26
N PRO A 374 -11.95 -16.94 -26.41
CA PRO A 374 -12.41 -18.26 -26.87
C PRO A 374 -13.13 -19.01 -25.73
N LEU A 375 -14.07 -18.32 -25.07
CA LEU A 375 -14.84 -18.79 -23.93
C LEU A 375 -16.34 -18.66 -24.25
N PRO A 376 -17.17 -19.64 -23.87
CA PRO A 376 -18.62 -19.57 -24.09
C PRO A 376 -19.26 -18.37 -23.39
N SER A 377 -20.38 -17.89 -23.92
CA SER A 377 -21.19 -16.88 -23.23
C SER A 377 -21.72 -17.45 -21.91
N GLU A 378 -21.88 -16.59 -20.90
CA GLU A 378 -22.44 -16.93 -19.59
C GLU A 378 -21.76 -18.14 -18.91
N SER A 379 -20.44 -18.22 -19.04
CA SER A 379 -19.61 -19.29 -18.49
C SER A 379 -18.99 -18.96 -17.12
N PHE A 380 -18.91 -17.68 -16.75
CA PHE A 380 -18.28 -17.23 -15.50
C PHE A 380 -19.26 -16.53 -14.57
N ASP A 381 -19.10 -16.75 -13.27
CA ASP A 381 -19.91 -16.11 -12.22
C ASP A 381 -19.34 -14.72 -11.86
N THR A 382 -18.04 -14.53 -12.06
CA THR A 382 -17.35 -13.31 -11.64
C THR A 382 -16.23 -12.96 -12.62
N VAL A 383 -16.09 -11.67 -12.92
CA VAL A 383 -14.96 -11.13 -13.69
C VAL A 383 -14.27 -10.05 -12.86
N ILE A 384 -12.95 -10.15 -12.69
CA ILE A 384 -12.16 -9.18 -11.93
C ILE A 384 -10.94 -8.82 -12.76
N SER A 385 -10.70 -7.54 -13.05
CA SER A 385 -9.58 -7.16 -13.92
C SER A 385 -9.03 -5.77 -13.68
N ASP A 386 -7.70 -5.64 -13.81
CA ASP A 386 -7.00 -4.35 -13.86
C ASP A 386 -6.89 -3.90 -15.33
N ILE A 387 -7.76 -2.97 -15.75
CA ILE A 387 -7.77 -2.51 -17.13
C ILE A 387 -6.50 -1.68 -17.37
N PRO A 388 -5.65 -2.02 -18.36
CA PRO A 388 -4.36 -1.36 -18.54
C PRO A 388 -4.50 0.15 -18.68
N PHE A 389 -3.71 0.87 -17.85
CA PHE A 389 -3.61 2.32 -17.93
C PHE A 389 -2.67 2.72 -19.06
N GLY A 390 -3.13 3.58 -19.97
CA GLY A 390 -2.43 3.97 -21.19
C GLY A 390 -1.09 4.74 -21.05
N LYS A 391 -0.33 4.61 -19.96
CA LYS A 391 0.99 5.27 -19.86
C LYS A 391 2.13 4.45 -20.47
N LYS A 392 2.00 3.12 -20.55
CA LYS A 392 2.96 2.23 -21.27
C LYS A 392 2.42 1.72 -22.61
N PHE A 393 1.10 1.76 -22.79
CA PHE A 393 0.40 1.41 -24.02
C PHE A 393 -0.26 2.70 -24.52
N GLU A 394 0.07 3.19 -25.70
CA GLU A 394 -0.31 4.51 -26.18
C GLU A 394 -1.82 4.79 -26.02
N ILE A 395 -2.14 5.81 -25.19
CA ILE A 395 -3.48 6.29 -24.78
C ILE A 395 -4.49 6.42 -25.93
N THR A 396 -4.06 6.51 -27.18
CA THR A 396 -4.89 6.90 -28.31
C THR A 396 -5.70 5.76 -28.95
N LYS A 397 -5.27 4.49 -28.87
CA LYS A 397 -6.00 3.37 -29.51
C LYS A 397 -6.84 2.55 -28.54
N ASP A 398 -6.38 2.36 -27.30
CA ASP A 398 -7.04 1.42 -26.38
C ASP A 398 -8.32 1.97 -25.74
N ILE A 399 -8.48 3.29 -25.72
CA ILE A 399 -9.65 3.95 -25.15
C ILE A 399 -10.92 3.71 -25.98
N GLN A 400 -10.81 3.53 -27.30
CA GLN A 400 -11.94 3.20 -28.15
C GLN A 400 -12.43 1.75 -27.94
N LEU A 401 -11.60 0.91 -27.34
CA LEU A 401 -11.86 -0.52 -27.14
C LEU A 401 -12.59 -0.81 -25.82
N LEU A 402 -12.73 0.18 -24.93
CA LEU A 402 -13.38 -0.05 -23.63
C LEU A 402 -14.83 -0.57 -23.77
N PRO A 403 -15.68 -0.05 -24.68
CA PRO A 403 -16.99 -0.64 -24.93
C PRO A 403 -16.91 -2.11 -25.38
N ASP A 404 -16.02 -2.44 -26.34
CA ASP A 404 -15.85 -3.80 -26.84
C ASP A 404 -15.37 -4.76 -25.74
N ILE A 405 -14.42 -4.32 -24.91
CA ILE A 405 -13.90 -5.06 -23.75
C ILE A 405 -15.03 -5.35 -22.76
N LEU A 406 -15.82 -4.33 -22.43
CA LEU A 406 -16.94 -4.47 -21.49
C LEU A 406 -18.05 -5.36 -22.07
N GLN A 407 -18.32 -5.27 -23.37
CA GLN A 407 -19.28 -6.14 -24.04
C GLN A 407 -18.81 -7.60 -24.00
N GLU A 408 -17.52 -7.86 -24.21
CA GLU A 408 -16.99 -9.22 -24.13
C GLU A 408 -17.00 -9.77 -22.70
N MET A 409 -16.69 -8.93 -21.70
CA MET A 409 -16.85 -9.27 -20.28
C MET A 409 -18.32 -9.57 -19.92
N GLU A 410 -19.26 -8.74 -20.40
CA GLU A 410 -20.71 -8.94 -20.22
C GLU A 410 -21.19 -10.23 -20.88
N ARG A 411 -20.63 -10.58 -22.06
CA ARG A 411 -20.96 -11.80 -22.80
C ARG A 411 -20.60 -13.05 -22.00
N VAL A 412 -19.39 -13.13 -21.46
CA VAL A 412 -18.91 -14.32 -20.71
C VAL A 412 -19.49 -14.41 -19.30
N LEU A 413 -19.94 -13.29 -18.71
CA LEU A 413 -20.53 -13.25 -17.38
C LEU A 413 -21.96 -13.81 -17.37
N ARG A 414 -22.29 -14.65 -16.38
CA ARG A 414 -23.65 -15.14 -16.11
C ARG A 414 -24.58 -14.02 -15.66
N VAL A 415 -25.88 -14.16 -15.94
CA VAL A 415 -26.90 -13.30 -15.32
C VAL A 415 -26.83 -13.43 -13.80
N GLY A 416 -26.85 -12.31 -13.09
CA GLY A 416 -26.61 -12.23 -11.64
C GLY A 416 -25.13 -12.14 -11.26
N GLY A 417 -24.20 -12.37 -12.20
CA GLY A 417 -22.77 -12.30 -11.96
C GLY A 417 -22.24 -10.88 -11.73
N THR A 418 -21.01 -10.81 -11.20
CA THR A 418 -20.36 -9.56 -10.78
C THR A 418 -19.13 -9.27 -11.62
N ILE A 419 -18.97 -8.00 -12.04
CA ILE A 419 -17.74 -7.48 -12.64
C ILE A 419 -17.08 -6.49 -11.65
N VAL A 420 -15.78 -6.65 -11.42
CA VAL A 420 -14.97 -5.70 -10.63
C VAL A 420 -13.78 -5.20 -11.45
N LEU A 421 -13.72 -3.91 -11.74
CA LEU A 421 -12.70 -3.31 -12.62
C LEU A 421 -11.89 -2.25 -11.89
N LEU A 422 -10.57 -2.25 -12.08
CA LEU A 422 -9.71 -1.13 -11.68
C LEU A 422 -9.48 -0.19 -12.86
N LEU A 423 -9.80 1.08 -12.67
CA LEU A 423 -9.77 2.10 -13.72
C LEU A 423 -9.01 3.36 -13.27
N SER A 424 -8.32 4.02 -14.20
CA SER A 424 -7.67 5.31 -13.92
C SER A 424 -8.69 6.44 -13.89
N GLN A 425 -8.28 7.58 -13.33
CA GLN A 425 -9.05 8.82 -13.38
C GLN A 425 -9.46 9.23 -14.81
N ASP A 426 -8.62 8.96 -15.81
CA ASP A 426 -8.88 9.33 -17.21
C ASP A 426 -9.92 8.40 -17.86
N LEU A 427 -9.84 7.10 -17.58
CA LEU A 427 -10.85 6.12 -18.03
C LEU A 427 -12.20 6.39 -17.35
N ARG A 428 -12.21 6.72 -16.06
CA ARG A 428 -13.41 7.14 -15.32
C ARG A 428 -14.15 8.28 -16.01
N LYS A 429 -13.46 9.37 -16.34
CA LYS A 429 -14.08 10.54 -17.00
C LYS A 429 -14.78 10.16 -18.31
N ARG A 430 -14.23 9.19 -19.04
CA ARG A 430 -14.82 8.70 -20.29
C ARG A 430 -15.96 7.73 -20.05
N MET A 431 -15.91 6.87 -19.04
CA MET A 431 -17.07 6.07 -18.65
C MET A 431 -18.24 6.94 -18.24
N ASP A 432 -17.98 7.99 -17.45
CA ASP A 432 -18.98 9.00 -17.10
C ASP A 432 -19.50 9.71 -18.37
N GLY A 433 -18.62 9.99 -19.34
CA GLY A 433 -18.96 10.58 -20.63
C GLY A 433 -19.82 9.68 -21.52
N ILE A 434 -19.51 8.38 -21.63
CA ILE A 434 -20.29 7.39 -22.37
C ILE A 434 -21.69 7.26 -21.76
N THR A 435 -21.76 7.21 -20.43
CA THR A 435 -23.02 7.14 -19.69
C THR A 435 -23.88 8.40 -19.92
N LYS A 436 -23.27 9.59 -19.89
CA LYS A 436 -23.96 10.88 -20.14
C LYS A 436 -24.30 11.13 -21.61
N SER A 437 -23.48 10.70 -22.56
CA SER A 437 -23.79 10.84 -24.00
C SER A 437 -24.99 9.99 -24.42
N ALA A 438 -25.22 8.87 -23.72
CA ALA A 438 -26.44 8.09 -23.87
C ALA A 438 -27.68 8.82 -23.31
N GLU A 439 -27.51 9.75 -22.36
CA GLU A 439 -28.59 10.59 -21.81
C GLU A 439 -28.92 11.79 -22.72
N SER A 440 -27.97 12.31 -23.51
CA SER A 440 -28.16 13.51 -24.34
C SER A 440 -28.57 13.27 -25.80
N ALA A 441 -28.55 12.03 -26.28
CA ALA A 441 -28.88 11.69 -27.67
C ALA A 441 -30.38 11.37 -27.85
N SER A 442 -31.22 12.41 -27.80
CA SER A 442 -32.61 12.39 -28.29
C SER A 442 -32.66 12.81 -29.77
N PRO A 443 -33.40 12.13 -30.67
CA PRO A 443 -33.54 12.59 -32.05
C PRO A 443 -34.59 13.69 -32.14
N ASN A 444 -34.19 14.82 -32.73
CA ASN A 444 -35.10 15.67 -33.50
C ASN A 444 -35.77 14.80 -34.57
N ALA A 445 -37.07 14.57 -34.43
CA ALA A 445 -37.91 14.07 -35.51
C ALA A 445 -38.94 15.15 -35.87
N ILE A 446 -38.72 15.66 -37.08
CA ILE A 446 -39.59 16.42 -37.98
C ILE A 446 -41.09 16.22 -37.72
N SER A 447 -41.84 17.31 -37.59
CA SER A 447 -43.21 17.39 -38.11
C SER A 447 -43.41 18.72 -38.83
N ASP A 448 -43.38 18.67 -40.16
CA ASP A 448 -44.07 19.65 -41.01
C ASP A 448 -45.58 19.42 -40.88
N GLY A 449 -46.34 20.49 -40.71
CA GLY A 449 -47.81 20.45 -40.68
C GLY A 449 -48.41 21.71 -40.05
N ALA A 450 -48.68 22.71 -40.91
CA ALA A 450 -49.28 24.00 -40.56
C ALA A 450 -50.65 23.88 -39.88
N ASN A 451 -50.92 24.73 -38.88
CA ASN A 451 -51.99 25.73 -38.96
C ASN A 451 -51.97 26.74 -37.80
N GLU A 452 -52.68 27.83 -38.06
CA GLU A 452 -52.58 29.20 -37.56
C GLU A 452 -52.99 29.47 -36.10
N THR A 453 -52.68 30.72 -35.73
CA THR A 453 -53.40 31.64 -34.82
C THR A 453 -53.06 31.69 -33.32
N ALA A 454 -52.36 32.79 -33.00
CA ALA A 454 -52.78 33.85 -32.08
C ALA A 454 -52.40 33.80 -30.59
N THR A 455 -51.65 34.86 -30.24
CA THR A 455 -51.78 35.71 -29.05
C THR A 455 -51.31 35.23 -27.66
N ALA A 456 -50.16 35.79 -27.29
CA ALA A 456 -50.02 36.83 -26.26
C ALA A 456 -49.65 36.46 -24.79
N LYS A 457 -48.58 37.17 -24.36
CA LYS A 457 -48.28 37.73 -23.02
C LYS A 457 -47.86 36.73 -21.92
N ALA A 458 -46.59 36.67 -21.52
CA ALA A 458 -45.81 37.62 -20.69
C ALA A 458 -46.02 37.43 -19.17
N LEU A 459 -44.89 37.33 -18.44
CA LEU A 459 -44.50 38.07 -17.21
C LEU A 459 -43.70 37.17 -16.22
N ILE A 460 -42.38 37.40 -16.09
CA ILE A 460 -41.57 37.95 -14.96
C ILE A 460 -41.42 37.04 -13.72
N VAL A 461 -40.24 37.09 -13.06
CA VAL A 461 -40.05 36.66 -11.65
C VAL A 461 -38.70 35.99 -11.33
N ASP A 462 -37.60 36.75 -11.27
CA ASP A 462 -36.31 36.44 -10.61
C ASP A 462 -36.38 35.69 -9.26
N GLY A 463 -35.29 35.03 -8.87
CA GLY A 463 -35.00 34.80 -7.45
C GLY A 463 -33.99 33.72 -7.10
N ASN A 464 -32.72 34.10 -6.95
CA ASN A 464 -31.68 33.34 -6.24
C ASN A 464 -32.11 32.98 -4.81
N SER A 465 -31.80 31.75 -4.34
CA SER A 465 -30.97 31.57 -3.13
C SER A 465 -30.72 30.09 -2.78
N SER A 466 -29.53 29.90 -2.21
CA SER A 466 -28.91 28.73 -1.60
C SER A 466 -29.73 27.97 -0.56
N SER A 467 -29.52 26.66 -0.44
CA SER A 467 -29.28 26.01 0.86
C SER A 467 -28.80 24.55 0.75
N LEU A 468 -28.17 24.15 1.84
CA LEU A 468 -27.38 22.96 2.12
C LEU A 468 -28.24 21.71 2.40
N GLY A 469 -27.74 20.54 2.01
CA GLY A 469 -27.88 19.28 2.76
C GLY A 469 -29.11 18.41 2.50
N ASN A 470 -28.91 17.25 1.89
CA ASN A 470 -29.01 15.94 2.55
C ASN A 470 -28.78 14.81 1.53
N GLY A 471 -28.23 13.70 2.02
CA GLY A 471 -28.04 12.49 1.23
C GLY A 471 -29.36 11.98 0.67
N VAL A 472 -29.33 11.59 -0.60
CA VAL A 472 -30.43 10.94 -1.30
C VAL A 472 -29.85 9.76 -2.03
N GLU A 473 -30.25 8.55 -1.63
CA GLU A 473 -30.26 7.39 -2.53
C GLU A 473 -31.17 7.75 -3.70
N GLU A 474 -30.59 8.03 -4.87
CA GLU A 474 -31.37 8.29 -6.07
C GLU A 474 -31.85 6.97 -6.68
N SER A 475 -33.14 6.69 -6.49
CA SER A 475 -33.91 5.73 -7.29
C SER A 475 -34.19 6.31 -8.68
N PHE A 476 -33.68 5.66 -9.74
CA PHE A 476 -33.92 6.04 -11.13
C PHE A 476 -35.07 5.23 -11.76
N PRO A 477 -35.99 5.86 -12.54
CA PRO A 477 -37.04 5.17 -13.26
C PRO A 477 -36.55 4.57 -14.59
N SER A 478 -37.40 3.71 -15.16
CA SER A 478 -37.16 2.69 -16.19
C SER A 478 -36.94 3.16 -17.63
N SER A 479 -36.12 2.34 -18.32
CA SER A 479 -36.08 2.02 -19.75
C SER A 479 -35.91 3.13 -20.81
N ARG A 480 -34.69 3.22 -21.38
CA ARG A 480 -34.39 3.13 -22.83
C ARG A 480 -32.87 3.03 -23.05
N GLN A 481 -32.49 2.00 -23.82
CA GLN A 481 -31.19 1.59 -24.36
C GLN A 481 -29.89 2.20 -23.79
N ARG A 482 -29.28 1.51 -22.81
CA ARG A 482 -27.94 1.78 -22.28
C ARG A 482 -26.88 1.13 -23.18
N CYS A 483 -25.72 1.77 -23.36
CA CYS A 483 -24.54 1.18 -24.03
C CYS A 483 -23.98 -0.10 -23.34
N PHE A 484 -24.52 -0.46 -22.17
CA PHE A 484 -24.27 -1.71 -21.45
C PHE A 484 -25.66 -2.27 -21.10
N GLY A 485 -26.20 -3.14 -21.95
CA GLY A 485 -27.62 -3.47 -21.92
C GLY A 485 -28.07 -4.11 -20.60
N SER A 486 -27.17 -4.88 -19.98
CA SER A 486 -27.46 -5.64 -18.77
C SER A 486 -26.55 -5.36 -17.57
N LEU A 487 -25.52 -4.53 -17.70
CA LEU A 487 -24.66 -4.18 -16.55
C LEU A 487 -25.19 -2.95 -15.79
N VAL A 488 -25.38 -3.10 -14.48
CA VAL A 488 -25.81 -2.03 -13.58
C VAL A 488 -24.66 -1.71 -12.61
N PRO A 489 -24.28 -0.42 -12.43
CA PRO A 489 -23.30 -0.03 -11.41
C PRO A 489 -23.78 -0.41 -10.00
N ASP A 490 -22.89 -1.01 -9.21
CA ASP A 490 -23.16 -1.49 -7.85
C ASP A 490 -22.16 -0.91 -6.81
N GLY A 491 -21.19 -0.11 -7.25
CA GLY A 491 -20.29 0.61 -6.35
C GLY A 491 -19.07 1.21 -7.04
N VAL A 492 -18.53 2.28 -6.46
CA VAL A 492 -17.28 2.92 -6.90
C VAL A 492 -16.44 3.25 -5.68
N TYR A 493 -15.18 2.79 -5.68
CA TYR A 493 -14.26 2.93 -4.55
C TYR A 493 -12.97 3.60 -5.02
N GLY A 494 -12.70 4.81 -4.54
CA GLY A 494 -11.44 5.50 -4.84
C GLY A 494 -10.27 4.85 -4.12
N VAL A 495 -9.20 4.55 -4.85
CA VAL A 495 -7.95 3.95 -4.34
C VAL A 495 -6.73 4.65 -4.96
N SER A 496 -5.55 4.44 -4.39
CA SER A 496 -4.31 4.98 -4.94
C SER A 496 -3.29 3.91 -5.26
N LEU A 497 -2.73 4.01 -6.47
CA LEU A 497 -1.59 3.23 -6.96
C LEU A 497 -0.28 4.01 -6.74
N GLY A 498 -0.16 4.68 -5.58
CA GLY A 498 0.98 5.52 -5.22
C GLY A 498 0.82 6.98 -5.65
N LYS A 499 1.39 7.33 -6.81
CA LYS A 499 1.30 8.69 -7.39
C LYS A 499 0.07 8.88 -8.28
N THR A 500 -0.62 7.79 -8.62
CA THR A 500 -1.79 7.80 -9.50
C THR A 500 -3.02 7.41 -8.70
N ASP A 501 -4.10 8.18 -8.85
CA ASP A 501 -5.41 7.82 -8.29
C ASP A 501 -6.16 6.93 -9.28
N ALA A 502 -6.87 5.95 -8.74
CA ALA A 502 -7.60 4.94 -9.47
C ALA A 502 -8.93 4.64 -8.75
N PHE A 503 -9.81 3.90 -9.40
CA PHE A 503 -11.14 3.59 -8.90
C PHE A 503 -11.45 2.13 -9.16
N ILE A 504 -11.91 1.43 -8.13
CA ILE A 504 -12.48 0.10 -8.26
C ILE A 504 -13.97 0.28 -8.54
N TYR A 505 -14.43 -0.16 -9.70
CA TYR A 505 -15.83 -0.18 -10.08
C TYR A 505 -16.39 -1.57 -9.90
N LYS A 506 -17.61 -1.65 -9.37
CA LYS A 506 -18.38 -2.88 -9.27
C LYS A 506 -19.63 -2.76 -10.14
N TYR A 507 -19.90 -3.79 -10.92
CA TYR A 507 -21.10 -3.92 -11.73
C TYR A 507 -21.77 -5.27 -11.48
N ARG A 508 -23.08 -5.33 -11.65
CA ARG A 508 -23.86 -6.58 -11.64
C ARG A 508 -24.59 -6.73 -12.97
N LYS A 509 -24.59 -7.94 -13.52
CA LYS A 509 -25.38 -8.29 -14.71
C LYS A 509 -26.80 -8.64 -14.32
N ILE A 510 -27.78 -7.95 -14.89
CA ILE A 510 -29.22 -8.19 -14.69
C ILE A 510 -29.82 -8.91 -15.91
N SER A 511 -30.96 -9.58 -15.74
CA SER A 511 -31.65 -10.16 -16.89
C SER A 511 -32.25 -9.06 -17.76
N THR A 512 -32.07 -9.14 -19.08
CA THR A 512 -32.70 -8.24 -20.05
C THR A 512 -34.17 -8.60 -20.34
N ALA A 513 -34.66 -9.75 -19.84
CA ALA A 513 -35.99 -10.29 -20.13
C ALA A 513 -37.16 -9.62 -19.38
N GLY A 514 -36.92 -8.53 -18.62
CA GLY A 514 -37.94 -7.85 -17.81
C GLY A 514 -38.45 -6.51 -18.34
N ASN A 515 -38.06 -6.09 -19.54
CA ASN A 515 -38.36 -4.76 -20.11
C ASN A 515 -39.10 -4.80 -21.47
N GLN A 516 -39.82 -5.89 -21.77
CA GLN A 516 -40.70 -5.96 -22.94
C GLN A 516 -42.14 -5.61 -22.59
#